data_AF-A0A5D3BQW8-F1
#
_entry.id   AF-A0A5D3BQW8-F1
#
_cell.length_a   1.000
_cell.length_b   1.000
_cell.length_c   1.000
_cell.angle_alpha   90.00
_cell.angle_beta   90.00
_cell.angle_gamma   90.00
#
_symmetry.space_group_name_H-M   'P 1'
#
loop_
_entity.id
_entity.type
_entity.pdbx_description
1 polymer ?
#
loop_
_entity_poly.entity_id
_entity_poly.type
_entity_poly.pdbx_seq_one_letter_code
_entity_poly.pdbx_strand_id
1 'polypeptide(L)'
;MGHRRYLPENHVWCRSKLHDGKMKHRTPSVVMDGHEISEQLDLLEFPVMSKHPSLKDKKRNRALNWTKRSIFFELLYWLRLLLCHKLDVMHIEKKVCDNLVGTLLNIEGKAKYTTNARLDLQDLKISKDLHLIEVGNILVKPHASYTLTSSERVAFFKYLKLVKFPDGFDSNIS
;
A
#
# COMPACT_ATOMS: atom_id res chain seq x y z
N MET A 1 0.85 18.45 11.98
CA MET A 1 0.29 19.47 12.91
C MET A 1 -0.54 20.50 12.16
N GLY A 2 -1.85 20.61 12.44
CA GLY A 2 -2.73 21.50 11.66
C GLY A 2 -4.23 21.28 11.85
N HIS A 3 -4.63 20.20 12.53
CA HIS A 3 -6.02 19.73 12.59
C HIS A 3 -7.04 20.73 13.13
N ARG A 4 -6.63 21.71 13.95
CA ARG A 4 -7.49 22.78 14.45
C ARG A 4 -8.07 23.70 13.36
N ARG A 5 -7.53 23.69 12.13
CA ARG A 5 -8.08 24.45 10.98
C ARG A 5 -9.43 23.93 10.49
N TYR A 6 -9.78 22.69 10.82
CA TYR A 6 -11.07 22.10 10.43
C TYR A 6 -12.17 22.37 11.47
N LEU A 7 -11.86 23.08 12.56
CA LEU A 7 -12.84 23.55 13.52
C LEU A 7 -13.52 24.83 12.99
N PRO A 8 -14.73 25.16 13.47
CA PRO A 8 -15.38 26.43 13.13
C PRO A 8 -14.43 27.61 13.39
N GLU A 9 -14.50 28.63 12.54
CA GLU A 9 -13.55 29.76 12.55
C GLU A 9 -13.49 30.46 13.92
N ASN A 10 -14.62 30.53 14.62
CA ASN A 10 -14.75 31.15 15.94
C ASN A 10 -14.42 30.22 17.13
N HIS A 11 -14.01 28.97 16.88
CA HIS A 11 -13.75 27.99 17.92
C HIS A 11 -12.61 28.44 18.85
N VAL A 12 -12.80 28.30 20.17
CA VAL A 12 -11.84 28.79 21.20
C VAL A 12 -10.44 28.21 20.99
N TRP A 13 -10.37 26.94 20.57
CA TRP A 13 -9.10 26.26 20.32
C TRP A 13 -8.33 26.79 19.10
N CYS A 14 -8.94 27.52 18.16
CA CYS A 14 -8.21 28.17 17.07
C CYS A 14 -7.36 29.35 17.58
N ARG A 15 -7.83 30.01 18.65
CA ARG A 15 -7.19 31.15 19.33
C ARG A 15 -6.26 30.74 20.47
N SER A 16 -6.35 29.49 20.92
CA SER A 16 -5.51 28.97 22.01
C SER A 16 -4.05 28.73 21.57
N LYS A 17 -3.09 29.18 22.39
CA LYS A 17 -1.65 28.88 22.23
C LYS A 17 -1.21 27.63 22.99
N LEU A 18 -2.11 26.99 23.75
CA LEU A 18 -1.78 25.89 24.67
C LEU A 18 -1.25 24.62 23.96
N HIS A 19 -1.55 24.43 22.68
CA HIS A 19 -1.17 23.20 21.98
C HIS A 19 0.20 23.24 21.29
N ASP A 20 0.45 24.22 20.44
CA ASP A 20 1.67 24.31 19.61
C ASP A 20 2.30 25.72 19.65
N GLY A 21 1.92 26.53 20.64
CA GLY A 21 2.39 27.92 20.80
C GLY A 21 1.86 28.90 19.74
N LYS A 22 1.13 28.44 18.73
CA LYS A 22 0.67 29.26 17.60
C LYS A 22 -0.86 29.28 17.50
N MET A 23 -1.39 30.48 17.24
CA MET A 23 -2.80 30.64 16.85
C MET A 23 -2.97 30.18 15.40
N LYS A 24 -4.12 29.58 15.09
CA LYS A 24 -4.43 29.03 13.77
C LYS A 24 -5.62 29.78 13.15
N HIS A 25 -5.30 30.81 12.36
CA HIS A 25 -6.28 31.59 11.59
C HIS A 25 -6.33 31.20 10.10
N ARG A 26 -5.44 30.29 9.65
CA ARG A 26 -5.47 29.83 8.26
C ARG A 26 -6.68 28.93 8.06
N THR A 27 -7.37 29.12 6.94
CA THR A 27 -8.47 28.26 6.50
C THR A 27 -8.01 26.80 6.37
N PRO A 28 -8.93 25.83 6.51
CA PRO A 28 -8.64 24.45 6.21
C PRO A 28 -8.19 24.32 4.75
N SER A 29 -7.30 23.35 4.50
CA SER A 29 -6.89 23.05 3.13
C SER A 29 -8.10 22.65 2.32
N VAL A 30 -8.18 23.12 1.08
CA VAL A 30 -9.21 22.68 0.14
C VAL A 30 -9.12 21.17 0.01
N VAL A 31 -10.22 20.48 0.30
CA VAL A 31 -10.35 19.06 0.03
C VAL A 31 -10.61 18.96 -1.46
N MET A 32 -9.66 18.39 -2.19
CA MET A 32 -9.83 18.10 -3.60
C MET A 32 -10.27 16.66 -3.78
N ASP A 33 -11.23 16.43 -4.66
CA ASP A 33 -11.65 15.09 -5.01
C ASP A 33 -10.69 14.43 -6.02
N GLY A 34 -10.84 13.13 -6.24
CA GLY A 34 -9.97 12.39 -7.17
C GLY A 34 -10.13 12.85 -8.63
N HIS A 35 -11.31 13.34 -9.02
CA HIS A 35 -11.60 13.86 -10.35
C HIS A 35 -10.93 15.22 -10.60
N GLU A 36 -11.04 16.16 -9.67
CA GLU A 36 -10.38 17.46 -9.72
C GLU A 36 -8.85 17.32 -9.77
N ILE A 37 -8.29 16.35 -9.02
CA ILE A 37 -6.86 16.03 -9.10
C ILE A 37 -6.51 15.46 -10.48
N SER A 38 -7.36 14.60 -11.05
CA SER A 38 -7.14 14.06 -12.40
C SER A 38 -7.12 15.15 -13.45
N GLU A 39 -8.08 16.07 -13.42
CA GLU A 39 -8.12 17.22 -14.34
C GLU A 39 -6.86 18.07 -14.23
N GLN A 40 -6.37 18.33 -13.00
CA GLN A 40 -5.10 19.02 -12.81
C GLN A 40 -3.90 18.27 -13.39
N LEU A 41 -3.88 16.94 -13.30
CA LEU A 41 -2.81 16.11 -13.85
C LEU A 41 -2.88 16.05 -15.38
N ASP A 42 -4.07 16.08 -15.97
CA ASP A 42 -4.27 16.09 -17.43
C ASP A 42 -3.79 17.39 -18.08
N LEU A 43 -3.82 18.50 -17.34
CA LEU A 43 -3.25 19.79 -17.77
C LEU A 43 -1.71 19.83 -17.74
N LEU A 44 -1.06 18.79 -17.20
CA LEU A 44 0.39 18.75 -17.01
C LEU A 44 1.06 17.73 -17.90
N GLU A 45 2.04 18.19 -18.68
CA GLU A 45 2.97 17.28 -19.34
C GLU A 45 4.06 16.83 -18.34
N PHE A 46 4.09 15.53 -18.08
CA PHE A 46 5.14 14.90 -17.29
C PHE A 46 6.25 14.44 -18.23
N PRO A 47 7.50 14.92 -18.05
CA PRO A 47 8.61 14.48 -18.87
C PRO A 47 8.94 13.03 -18.52
N VAL A 48 9.52 12.30 -19.48
CA VAL A 48 10.14 11.02 -19.19
C VAL A 48 11.27 11.25 -18.19
N MET A 49 11.13 10.64 -17.02
CA MET A 49 12.11 10.74 -15.96
C MET A 49 13.35 9.97 -16.38
N SER A 50 14.44 10.66 -16.64
CA SER A 50 15.69 10.09 -17.11
C SER A 50 16.83 10.66 -16.27
N LYS A 51 17.69 9.77 -15.77
CA LYS A 51 18.90 10.15 -15.00
C LYS A 51 20.03 10.68 -15.89
N HIS A 52 19.78 10.93 -17.19
CA HIS A 52 20.83 11.31 -18.12
C HIS A 52 21.38 12.71 -17.76
N PRO A 53 22.72 12.90 -17.65
CA PRO A 53 23.34 14.14 -17.19
C PRO A 53 22.98 15.41 -17.99
N SER A 54 22.43 15.23 -19.20
CA SER A 54 22.04 16.29 -20.12
C SER A 54 20.68 16.93 -19.78
N LEU A 55 19.85 16.28 -18.96
CA LEU A 55 18.55 16.80 -18.54
C LEU A 55 18.71 17.62 -17.27
N LYS A 56 18.96 18.94 -17.42
CA LYS A 56 18.92 19.86 -16.27
C LYS A 56 17.51 19.85 -15.68
N ASP A 57 17.42 19.61 -14.36
CA ASP A 57 16.22 19.87 -13.56
C ASP A 57 15.88 21.35 -13.68
N LYS A 58 15.08 21.70 -14.70
CA LYS A 58 14.50 23.03 -14.81
C LYS A 58 13.66 23.20 -13.56
N LYS A 59 14.07 24.11 -12.65
CA LYS A 59 13.23 24.58 -11.54
C LYS A 59 11.88 24.96 -12.12
N ARG A 60 10.92 24.06 -11.94
CA ARG A 60 9.61 24.15 -12.56
C ARG A 60 8.79 25.12 -11.74
N ASN A 61 8.64 26.35 -12.23
CA ASN A 61 7.56 27.26 -11.84
C ASN A 61 6.24 26.63 -12.31
N ARG A 62 5.79 25.55 -11.67
CA ARG A 62 4.47 24.98 -11.91
C ARG A 62 3.51 25.62 -10.93
N ALA A 63 2.40 26.15 -11.43
CA ALA A 63 1.29 26.63 -10.60
C ALA A 63 0.71 25.50 -9.73
N LEU A 64 0.89 24.25 -10.16
CA LEU A 64 0.46 23.05 -9.47
C LEU A 64 1.68 22.30 -8.90
N ASN A 65 1.60 21.83 -7.66
CA ASN A 65 2.71 21.17 -6.94
C ASN A 65 3.02 19.74 -7.44
N TRP A 66 2.44 19.32 -8.57
CA TRP A 66 2.58 17.96 -9.10
C TRP A 66 3.88 17.78 -9.88
N THR A 67 4.65 16.76 -9.51
CA THR A 67 5.92 16.41 -10.17
C THR A 67 5.79 15.22 -11.11
N LYS A 68 4.84 14.31 -10.85
CA LYS A 68 4.58 13.08 -11.61
C LYS A 68 3.09 12.73 -11.58
N ARG A 69 2.59 12.07 -12.62
CA ARG A 69 1.33 11.32 -12.60
C ARG A 69 1.63 9.90 -12.13
N SER A 70 0.94 9.44 -11.11
CA SER A 70 1.03 8.03 -10.68
C SER A 70 0.20 7.15 -11.61
N ILE A 71 0.68 5.94 -11.91
CA ILE A 71 -0.06 4.93 -12.68
C ILE A 71 -1.39 4.56 -12.02
N PHE A 72 -1.55 4.79 -10.71
CA PHE A 72 -2.81 4.53 -10.03
C PHE A 72 -3.98 5.35 -10.58
N PHE A 73 -3.73 6.50 -11.20
CA PHE A 73 -4.79 7.26 -11.88
C PHE A 73 -5.34 6.56 -13.15
N GLU A 74 -4.70 5.49 -13.63
CA GLU A 74 -5.25 4.61 -14.67
C GLU A 74 -6.25 3.58 -14.10
N LEU A 75 -6.25 3.37 -12.78
CA LEU A 75 -7.19 2.44 -12.14
C LEU A 75 -8.55 3.11 -11.97
N LEU A 76 -9.60 2.49 -12.51
CA LEU A 76 -10.96 3.03 -12.57
C LEU A 76 -11.54 3.45 -11.21
N TYR A 77 -11.13 2.79 -10.12
CA TYR A 77 -11.62 3.07 -8.77
C TYR A 77 -10.84 4.20 -8.08
N TRP A 78 -9.67 4.60 -8.59
CA TRP A 78 -8.78 5.55 -7.93
C TRP A 78 -9.40 6.94 -7.84
N LEU A 79 -10.13 7.36 -8.85
CA LEU A 79 -10.86 8.64 -8.85
C LEU A 79 -11.96 8.71 -7.78
N ARG A 80 -12.47 7.56 -7.34
CA ARG A 80 -13.54 7.46 -6.34
C ARG A 80 -13.02 7.45 -4.89
N LEU A 81 -11.70 7.40 -4.69
CA LEU A 81 -11.10 7.37 -3.36
C LEU A 81 -10.90 8.79 -2.83
N LEU A 82 -11.60 9.14 -1.74
CA LEU A 82 -11.49 10.45 -1.08
C LEU A 82 -10.12 10.69 -0.40
N LEU A 83 -9.31 9.65 -0.24
CA LEU A 83 -8.07 9.67 0.55
C LEU A 83 -6.85 9.17 -0.23
N CYS A 84 -6.82 9.34 -1.57
CA CYS A 84 -5.69 8.91 -2.41
C CYS A 84 -4.33 9.38 -1.89
N HIS A 85 -4.27 10.60 -1.36
CA HIS A 85 -3.04 11.22 -0.87
C HIS A 85 -2.58 10.72 0.52
N LYS A 86 -3.34 9.85 1.19
CA LYS A 86 -3.00 9.28 2.50
C LYS A 86 -2.59 7.81 2.45
N LEU A 87 -2.62 7.20 1.27
CA LEU A 87 -2.19 5.82 1.09
C LEU A 87 -0.66 5.82 0.96
N ASP A 88 0.02 5.30 1.99
CA ASP A 88 1.44 4.96 1.89
C ASP A 88 1.55 3.69 1.06
N VAL A 89 1.66 3.88 -0.26
CA VAL A 89 1.73 2.81 -1.26
C VAL A 89 2.84 1.83 -0.92
N MET A 90 4.02 2.33 -0.55
CA MET A 90 5.17 1.49 -0.21
C MET A 90 4.86 0.59 0.99
N HIS A 91 4.22 1.12 2.03
CA HIS A 91 3.82 0.31 3.18
C HIS A 91 2.71 -0.69 2.83
N ILE A 92 1.75 -0.30 2.00
CA ILE A 92 0.65 -1.18 1.56
C ILE A 92 1.20 -2.32 0.71
N GLU A 93 1.99 -2.02 -0.31
CA GLU A 93 2.63 -3.00 -1.18
C GLU A 93 3.50 -3.96 -0.37
N LYS A 94 4.36 -3.44 0.52
CA LYS A 94 5.16 -4.26 1.42
C LYS A 94 4.29 -5.21 2.25
N LYS A 95 3.23 -4.69 2.87
CA LYS A 95 2.33 -5.49 3.71
C LYS A 95 1.57 -6.55 2.89
N VAL A 96 1.13 -6.23 1.67
CA VAL A 96 0.43 -7.18 0.80
C VAL A 96 1.40 -8.26 0.32
N CYS A 97 2.58 -7.88 -0.18
CA CYS A 97 3.61 -8.81 -0.64
C CYS A 97 4.11 -9.71 0.50
N ASP A 98 4.42 -9.17 1.67
CA ASP A 98 4.87 -9.95 2.83
C ASP A 98 3.83 -10.99 3.26
N ASN A 99 2.54 -10.62 3.28
CA ASN A 99 1.45 -11.54 3.59
C ASN A 99 1.27 -12.61 2.50
N LEU A 100 1.37 -12.21 1.23
CA LEU A 100 1.24 -13.14 0.10
C LEU A 100 2.38 -14.18 0.14
N VAL A 101 3.62 -13.72 0.26
CA VAL A 101 4.81 -14.59 0.37
C VAL A 101 4.73 -15.46 1.62
N GLY A 102 4.34 -14.90 2.77
CA GLY A 102 4.14 -15.65 4.00
C GLY A 102 3.09 -16.76 3.87
N THR A 103 2.03 -16.51 3.11
CA THR A 103 0.94 -17.47 2.84
C THR A 103 1.38 -18.55 1.86
N LEU A 104 2.01 -18.18 0.74
CA LEU A 104 2.50 -19.11 -0.28
C LEU A 104 3.58 -20.06 0.30
N LEU A 105 4.48 -19.53 1.13
CA LEU A 105 5.55 -20.31 1.74
C LEU A 105 5.15 -20.98 3.06
N ASN A 106 3.93 -20.74 3.56
CA ASN A 106 3.44 -21.20 4.87
C ASN A 106 4.45 -20.89 6.01
N ILE A 107 4.89 -19.64 6.09
CA ILE A 107 5.81 -19.18 7.14
C ILE A 107 5.03 -18.93 8.42
N GLU A 108 5.46 -19.57 9.50
CA GLU A 108 4.85 -19.41 10.83
C GLU A 108 4.89 -17.93 11.27
N GLY A 109 3.77 -17.43 11.78
CA GLY A 109 3.61 -16.03 12.20
C GLY A 109 3.44 -15.00 11.07
N LYS A 110 3.64 -15.37 9.79
CA LYS A 110 3.41 -14.48 8.63
C LYS A 110 2.24 -14.90 7.74
N ALA A 111 1.88 -16.18 7.74
CA ALA A 111 0.73 -16.67 7.00
C ALA A 111 -0.59 -16.17 7.63
N LYS A 112 -1.51 -15.67 6.80
CA LYS A 112 -2.85 -15.25 7.27
C LYS A 112 -3.72 -16.41 7.77
N TYR A 113 -3.46 -17.64 7.33
CA TYR A 113 -4.23 -18.83 7.70
C TYR A 113 -3.66 -19.50 8.94
N THR A 114 -3.92 -18.90 10.10
CA THR A 114 -3.59 -19.46 11.41
C THR A 114 -4.49 -20.65 11.76
N THR A 115 -4.17 -21.35 12.86
CA THR A 115 -5.02 -22.46 13.35
C THR A 115 -6.44 -21.97 13.64
N ASN A 116 -6.56 -20.81 14.28
CA ASN A 116 -7.85 -20.19 14.61
C ASN A 116 -8.64 -19.88 13.34
N ALA A 117 -8.00 -19.32 12.30
CA ALA A 117 -8.68 -19.06 11.04
C ALA A 117 -9.24 -20.35 10.39
N ARG A 118 -8.59 -21.51 10.58
CA ARG A 118 -9.11 -22.80 10.09
C ARG A 118 -10.26 -23.34 10.92
N LEU A 119 -10.25 -23.11 12.24
CA LEU A 119 -11.38 -23.40 13.11
C LEU A 119 -12.60 -22.54 12.72
N ASP A 120 -12.39 -21.24 12.49
CA ASP A 120 -13.45 -20.34 12.03
C ASP A 120 -14.05 -20.81 10.70
N LEU A 121 -13.22 -21.25 9.74
CA LEU A 121 -13.69 -21.83 8.47
C LEU A 121 -14.50 -23.12 8.67
N GLN A 122 -14.13 -23.94 9.65
CA GLN A 122 -14.84 -25.16 10.02
C GLN A 122 -16.20 -24.86 10.66
N ASP A 123 -16.24 -23.89 11.57
CA ASP A 123 -17.47 -23.42 12.22
C ASP A 123 -18.44 -22.82 11.19
N LEU A 124 -17.91 -22.06 10.22
CA LEU A 124 -18.66 -21.51 9.10
C LEU A 124 -19.01 -22.55 8.01
N LYS A 125 -18.52 -23.79 8.12
CA LYS A 125 -18.75 -24.90 7.19
C LYS A 125 -18.35 -24.62 5.73
N ILE A 126 -17.33 -23.78 5.52
CA ILE A 126 -16.77 -23.40 4.22
C ILE A 126 -15.33 -23.90 4.07
N SER A 127 -14.85 -24.08 2.83
CA SER A 127 -13.46 -24.51 2.53
C SER A 127 -13.03 -25.77 3.29
N LYS A 128 -13.79 -26.86 3.09
CA LYS A 128 -13.59 -28.15 3.77
C LYS A 128 -12.19 -28.74 3.60
N ASP A 129 -11.52 -28.42 2.50
CA ASP A 129 -10.15 -28.79 2.19
C ASP A 129 -9.10 -28.16 3.14
N LEU A 130 -9.46 -27.08 3.83
CA LEU A 130 -8.59 -26.38 4.78
C LEU A 130 -8.86 -26.73 6.24
N HIS A 131 -9.92 -27.49 6.54
CA HIS A 131 -10.29 -27.88 7.91
C HIS A 131 -9.18 -28.66 8.58
N LEU A 132 -9.08 -28.57 9.91
CA LEU A 132 -8.10 -29.36 10.64
C LEU A 132 -8.44 -30.85 10.54
N ILE A 133 -7.41 -31.68 10.36
CA ILE A 133 -7.56 -33.13 10.28
C ILE A 133 -6.97 -33.73 11.54
N GLU A 134 -7.73 -34.61 12.17
CA GLU A 134 -7.26 -35.39 13.32
C GLU A 134 -6.55 -36.64 12.82
N VAL A 135 -5.25 -36.74 13.11
CA VAL A 135 -4.41 -37.89 12.77
C VAL A 135 -3.94 -38.51 14.09
N GLY A 136 -4.63 -39.56 14.54
CA GLY A 136 -4.45 -40.10 15.89
C GLY A 136 -4.97 -39.12 16.94
N ASN A 137 -4.13 -38.72 17.90
CA ASN A 137 -4.48 -37.72 18.93
C ASN A 137 -3.93 -36.31 18.60
N ILE A 138 -3.53 -36.06 17.36
CA ILE A 138 -2.90 -34.79 16.95
C ILE A 138 -3.74 -34.12 15.87
N LEU A 139 -4.04 -32.83 16.07
CA LEU A 139 -4.65 -31.97 15.07
C LEU A 139 -3.60 -31.43 14.11
N VAL A 140 -3.73 -31.76 12.83
CA VAL A 140 -2.79 -31.38 11.76
C VAL A 140 -3.48 -30.41 10.80
N LYS A 141 -2.72 -29.42 10.33
CA LYS A 141 -3.14 -28.54 9.24
C LYS A 141 -2.88 -29.24 7.90
N PRO A 142 -3.91 -29.63 7.13
CA PRO A 142 -3.66 -30.12 5.77
C PRO A 142 -2.97 -29.06 4.92
N HIS A 143 -2.17 -29.53 3.97
CA HIS A 143 -1.53 -28.69 2.98
C HIS A 143 -2.59 -27.95 2.15
N ALA A 144 -2.52 -26.62 2.12
CA ALA A 144 -3.45 -25.82 1.34
C ALA A 144 -3.05 -25.82 -0.14
N SER A 145 -4.02 -25.78 -1.05
CA SER A 145 -3.79 -25.77 -2.50
C SER A 145 -2.96 -24.57 -2.99
N TYR A 146 -2.97 -23.47 -2.25
CA TYR A 146 -2.19 -22.26 -2.54
C TYR A 146 -0.83 -22.21 -1.82
N THR A 147 -0.51 -23.19 -0.97
CA THR A 147 0.83 -23.29 -0.38
C THR A 147 1.75 -24.01 -1.34
N LEU A 148 2.97 -23.52 -1.51
CA LEU A 148 3.98 -24.15 -2.35
C LEU A 148 4.55 -25.39 -1.66
N THR A 149 4.63 -26.48 -2.41
CA THR A 149 5.36 -27.69 -2.05
C THR A 149 6.87 -27.42 -1.99
N SER A 150 7.64 -28.35 -1.42
CA SER A 150 9.09 -28.19 -1.29
C SER A 150 9.80 -27.96 -2.65
N SER A 151 9.40 -28.71 -3.69
CA SER A 151 9.94 -28.54 -5.05
C SER A 151 9.55 -27.19 -5.67
N GLU A 152 8.30 -26.76 -5.50
CA GLU A 152 7.82 -25.47 -5.99
C GLU A 152 8.49 -24.29 -5.30
N ARG A 153 8.79 -24.40 -3.99
CA ARG A 153 9.58 -23.39 -3.27
C ARG A 153 10.96 -23.23 -3.88
N VAL A 154 11.64 -24.33 -4.18
CA VAL A 154 12.95 -24.29 -4.84
C VAL A 154 12.84 -23.62 -6.21
N ALA A 155 11.81 -23.95 -7.00
CA ALA A 155 11.56 -23.30 -8.29
C ALA A 155 11.27 -21.80 -8.16
N PHE A 156 10.47 -21.41 -7.16
CA PHE A 156 10.14 -20.03 -6.86
C PHE A 156 11.38 -19.21 -6.49
N PHE A 157 12.24 -19.70 -5.59
CA PHE A 157 13.48 -19.01 -5.24
C PHE A 157 14.48 -18.96 -6.41
N LYS A 158 14.55 -20.01 -7.24
CA LYS A 158 15.33 -19.97 -8.48
C LYS A 158 14.83 -18.90 -9.43
N TYR A 159 13.52 -18.77 -9.59
CA TYR A 159 12.92 -17.72 -10.40
C TYR A 159 13.27 -16.33 -9.86
N LEU A 160 13.09 -16.08 -8.55
CA LEU A 160 13.43 -14.78 -7.94
C LEU A 160 14.91 -14.41 -8.15
N LYS A 161 15.82 -15.38 -8.13
CA LYS A 161 17.25 -15.16 -8.42
C LYS A 161 17.53 -14.78 -9.87
N LEU A 162 16.68 -15.20 -10.80
CA LEU A 162 16.83 -14.95 -12.24
C LEU A 162 16.15 -13.66 -12.71
N VAL A 163 15.16 -13.17 -11.95
CA VAL A 163 14.46 -11.93 -12.29
C VAL A 163 15.45 -10.77 -12.30
N LYS A 164 15.51 -10.06 -13.42
CA LYS A 164 16.27 -8.82 -13.56
C LYS A 164 15.29 -7.67 -13.56
N PHE A 165 15.49 -6.72 -12.66
CA PHE A 165 14.73 -5.47 -12.63
C PHE A 165 15.46 -4.38 -13.40
N PRO A 166 14.75 -3.44 -14.05
CA PRO A 166 15.36 -2.23 -14.59
C PRO A 166 16.08 -1.43 -13.50
N ASP A 167 17.12 -0.68 -13.86
CA ASP A 167 17.89 0.09 -12.89
C ASP A 167 16.99 1.03 -12.04
N GLY A 168 17.11 0.93 -10.71
CA GLY A 168 16.35 1.72 -9.74
C GLY A 168 14.96 1.20 -9.37
N PHE A 169 14.55 0.02 -9.84
CA PHE A 169 13.27 -0.61 -9.45
C PHE A 169 13.37 -1.60 -8.30
N ASP A 170 14.59 -1.96 -7.90
CA ASP A 170 14.82 -2.93 -6.83
C ASP A 170 16.05 -2.55 -5.99
N SER A 171 16.03 -2.93 -4.72
CA SER A 171 17.12 -2.74 -3.77
C SER A 171 17.77 -4.09 -3.52
N ASN A 172 19.11 -4.17 -3.62
CA ASN A 172 19.92 -5.40 -3.48
C ASN A 172 19.20 -6.57 -2.79
N ILE A 173 18.69 -7.51 -3.59
CA ILE A 173 18.26 -8.83 -3.12
C ILE A 173 19.53 -9.67 -3.01
N SER A 174 20.27 -9.51 -1.91
CA SER A 174 21.44 -10.33 -1.57
C SER A 174 21.10 -11.40 -0.54
#